data_AF-A0A0A9GTL9-F1
#
_entry.id   AF-A0A0A9GTL9-F1
#
_cell.length_a   1.000
_cell.length_b   1.000
_cell.length_c   1.000
_cell.angle_alpha   90.00
_cell.angle_beta   90.00
_cell.angle_gamma   90.00
#
_symmetry.space_group_name_H-M   'P 1'
#
loop_
_entity.id
_entity.type
_entity.pdbx_description
1 polymer ?
#
loop_
_entity_poly.entity_id
_entity_poly.type
_entity_poly.pdbx_seq_one_letter_code
_entity_poly.pdbx_strand_id
1 'polypeptide(L)'
;MHELIMDWSSKELYNNKIKAHSSVAGHMLYDLEEVKKSSSTEPSIILIDTTGCDMEEIKDEEESTMNEGEAAVSIAHAKLLIESGVHASDIGIITPYAAQVFGPLDIRSVIKIIAK
;
A
#
# COMPACT_ATOMS: atom_id res chain seq x y z
N MET A 1 3.48 2.86 -14.68
CA MET A 1 2.54 2.19 -13.76
C MET A 1 1.93 1.02 -14.51
N HIS A 2 1.77 -0.12 -13.84
CA HIS A 2 1.08 -1.29 -14.39
C HIS A 2 -0.31 -0.91 -14.91
N GLU A 3 -0.77 -1.55 -15.99
CA GLU A 3 -2.01 -1.16 -16.66
C GLU A 3 -3.23 -1.25 -15.73
N LEU A 4 -3.34 -2.33 -14.94
CA LEU A 4 -4.44 -2.52 -13.97
C LEU A 4 -4.54 -1.39 -12.95
N ILE A 5 -3.40 -0.83 -12.50
CA ILE A 5 -3.38 0.26 -11.51
C ILE A 5 -3.77 1.59 -12.19
N MET A 6 -3.32 1.79 -13.42
CA MET A 6 -3.56 3.02 -14.18
C MET A 6 -4.99 3.12 -14.72
N ASP A 7 -5.60 2.00 -15.12
CA ASP A 7 -6.88 1.95 -15.84
C ASP A 7 -8.02 2.64 -15.08
N TRP A 8 -8.20 2.32 -13.79
CA TRP A 8 -9.22 2.94 -12.96
C TRP A 8 -9.04 4.47 -12.88
N SER A 9 -7.82 4.93 -12.59
CA SER A 9 -7.53 6.37 -12.49
C SER A 9 -7.75 7.08 -13.83
N SER A 10 -7.36 6.46 -14.94
CA SER A 10 -7.57 6.99 -16.29
C SER A 10 -9.05 7.21 -16.58
N LYS A 11 -9.88 6.21 -16.26
CA LYS A 11 -11.33 6.24 -16.45
C LYS A 11 -12.00 7.32 -15.59
N GLU A 12 -11.72 7.32 -14.30
CA GLU A 12 -12.46 8.16 -13.34
C GLU A 12 -11.98 9.62 -13.35
N LEU A 13 -10.69 9.88 -13.57
CA LEU A 13 -10.11 11.22 -13.40
C LEU A 13 -9.66 11.86 -14.72
N TYR A 14 -9.46 11.08 -15.79
CA TYR A 14 -8.81 11.56 -17.02
C TYR A 14 -9.57 11.22 -18.30
N ASN A 15 -10.86 10.84 -18.24
CA ASN A 15 -11.68 10.50 -19.40
C ASN A 15 -11.02 9.45 -20.33
N ASN A 16 -10.39 8.42 -19.75
CA ASN A 16 -9.66 7.35 -20.46
C ASN A 16 -8.49 7.84 -21.34
N LYS A 17 -7.91 9.01 -21.06
CA LYS A 17 -6.81 9.58 -21.87
C LYS A 17 -5.43 9.09 -21.49
N ILE A 18 -5.24 8.59 -20.27
CA ILE A 18 -3.95 8.07 -19.80
C ILE A 18 -3.78 6.64 -20.31
N LYS A 19 -2.58 6.32 -20.79
CA LYS A 19 -2.19 4.98 -21.28
C LYS A 19 -0.87 4.57 -20.65
N ALA A 20 -0.77 3.33 -20.19
CA ALA A 20 0.51 2.77 -19.76
C ALA A 20 1.40 2.57 -20.98
N HIS A 21 2.66 2.99 -20.87
CA HIS A 21 3.67 2.67 -21.87
C HIS A 21 3.99 1.17 -21.82
N SER A 22 4.30 0.56 -22.97
CA SER A 22 4.57 -0.88 -23.08
C SER A 22 5.68 -1.36 -22.15
N SER A 23 6.67 -0.50 -21.88
CA SER A 23 7.78 -0.79 -20.98
C SER A 23 7.42 -0.84 -19.48
N VAL A 24 6.17 -0.59 -19.08
CA VAL A 24 5.74 -0.63 -17.67
C VAL A 24 4.37 -1.27 -17.48
N ALA A 25 3.62 -1.49 -18.56
CA ALA A 25 2.23 -1.92 -18.51
C ALA A 25 2.05 -3.29 -17.82
N GLY A 26 3.05 -4.18 -17.94
CA GLY A 26 3.03 -5.53 -17.35
C GLY A 26 4.10 -5.78 -16.28
N HIS A 27 4.68 -4.74 -15.66
CA HIS A 27 5.67 -4.91 -14.61
C HIS A 27 5.08 -5.52 -13.34
N MET A 28 5.68 -6.62 -12.87
CA MET A 28 5.27 -7.34 -11.66
C MET A 28 6.36 -7.26 -10.59
N LEU A 29 5.98 -7.43 -9.32
CA LEU A 29 6.95 -7.40 -8.22
C LEU A 29 8.02 -8.48 -8.36
N TYR A 30 7.64 -9.67 -8.82
CA TYR A 30 8.56 -10.78 -9.05
C TYR A 30 9.44 -10.63 -10.30
N ASP A 31 9.31 -9.53 -11.06
CA ASP A 31 10.26 -9.19 -12.13
C ASP A 31 11.52 -8.51 -11.57
N LEU A 32 11.47 -8.06 -10.31
CA LEU A 32 12.65 -7.55 -9.60
C LEU A 32 13.61 -8.70 -9.25
N GLU A 33 14.90 -8.40 -9.27
CA GLU A 33 15.93 -9.35 -8.82
C GLU A 33 15.68 -9.74 -7.35
N GLU A 34 15.94 -11.00 -7.00
CA GLU A 34 15.76 -11.56 -5.65
C GLU A 34 14.30 -11.71 -5.15
N VAL A 35 13.30 -11.14 -5.84
CA VAL A 35 11.89 -11.27 -5.45
C VAL A 35 11.31 -12.61 -5.91
N LYS A 36 10.84 -13.39 -4.96
CA LYS A 36 10.15 -14.67 -5.20
C LYS A 36 8.71 -14.42 -5.61
N LYS A 37 8.26 -15.17 -6.61
CA LYS A 37 6.85 -15.26 -6.98
C LYS A 37 6.06 -15.96 -5.87
N SER A 38 5.08 -15.27 -5.30
CA SER A 38 4.26 -15.73 -4.17
C SER A 38 2.85 -15.14 -4.27
N SER A 39 1.92 -15.62 -3.43
CA SER A 39 0.57 -15.04 -3.33
C SER A 39 0.56 -13.55 -2.96
N SER A 40 1.65 -13.03 -2.40
CA SER A 40 1.79 -11.60 -2.06
C SER A 40 2.43 -10.77 -3.18
N THR A 41 3.22 -11.37 -4.07
CA THR A 41 3.93 -10.67 -5.16
C THR A 41 3.30 -10.87 -6.54
N GLU A 42 2.39 -11.84 -6.66
CA GLU A 42 1.62 -12.10 -7.89
C GLU A 42 0.54 -11.07 -8.22
N PRO A 43 -0.25 -10.56 -7.25
CA PRO A 43 -1.28 -9.59 -7.57
C PRO A 43 -0.70 -8.18 -7.74
N SER A 44 -1.13 -7.45 -8.78
CA SER A 44 -0.78 -6.03 -8.95
C SER A 44 -1.61 -5.10 -8.06
N ILE A 45 -2.80 -5.55 -7.63
CA ILE A 45 -3.73 -4.84 -6.75
C ILE A 45 -4.34 -5.86 -5.80
N ILE A 46 -4.36 -5.54 -4.51
CA ILE A 46 -5.02 -6.31 -3.46
C ILE A 46 -5.91 -5.33 -2.67
N LEU A 47 -7.13 -5.76 -2.35
CA LEU A 47 -7.99 -5.09 -1.39
C LEU A 47 -8.15 -6.01 -0.17
N ILE A 48 -7.77 -5.52 1.00
CA ILE A 48 -8.01 -6.21 2.26
C ILE A 48 -9.18 -5.50 2.93
N ASP A 49 -10.34 -6.16 2.95
CA ASP A 49 -11.54 -5.63 3.59
C ASP A 49 -11.46 -5.86 5.11
N THR A 50 -11.51 -4.77 5.87
CA THR A 50 -11.48 -4.75 7.34
C THR A 50 -12.86 -4.60 7.96
N THR A 51 -13.91 -4.55 7.15
CA THR A 51 -15.30 -4.41 7.61
C THR A 51 -15.68 -5.58 8.53
N GLY A 52 -16.18 -5.26 9.73
CA GLY A 52 -16.62 -6.27 10.70
C GLY A 52 -15.49 -7.05 11.37
N CYS A 53 -14.25 -6.54 11.31
CA CYS A 53 -13.08 -7.13 11.98
C CYS A 53 -12.76 -6.48 13.34
N ASP A 54 -13.70 -5.71 13.92
CA ASP A 54 -13.53 -4.98 15.20
C ASP A 54 -12.30 -4.04 15.21
N MET A 55 -11.98 -3.45 14.05
CA MET A 55 -10.88 -2.50 13.86
C MET A 55 -11.43 -1.07 13.88
N GLU A 56 -11.70 -0.56 15.08
CA GLU A 56 -12.33 0.76 15.27
C GLU A 56 -11.36 1.93 15.07
N GLU A 57 -11.91 3.06 14.63
CA GLU A 57 -11.19 4.32 14.49
C GLU A 57 -11.09 5.07 15.83
N ILE A 58 -9.94 5.68 16.08
CA ILE A 58 -9.66 6.54 17.24
C ILE A 58 -9.20 7.89 16.72
N LYS A 59 -9.58 8.98 17.39
CA LYS A 59 -9.11 10.33 17.08
C LYS A 59 -8.08 10.82 18.10
N ASP A 60 -7.10 11.58 17.62
CA ASP A 60 -6.18 12.33 18.48
C ASP A 60 -6.77 13.69 18.93
N GLU A 61 -5.97 14.48 19.64
CA GLU A 61 -6.36 15.82 20.13
C GLU A 61 -6.62 16.83 18.99
N GLU A 62 -6.07 16.60 17.80
CA GLU A 62 -6.26 17.43 16.61
C GLU A 62 -7.41 16.94 15.72
N GLU A 63 -8.25 16.03 16.23
CA GLU A 63 -9.34 15.37 15.51
C GLU A 63 -8.89 14.56 14.27
N SER A 64 -7.60 14.22 14.20
CA SER A 64 -7.06 13.35 13.15
C SER A 64 -7.32 11.89 13.52
N THR A 65 -7.72 11.10 12.51
CA THR A 65 -8.12 9.70 12.70
C THR A 65 -6.94 8.73 12.59
N MET A 66 -6.96 7.69 13.42
CA MET A 66 -6.11 6.51 13.31
C MET A 66 -6.90 5.22 13.52
N ASN A 67 -6.41 4.12 12.96
CA ASN A 67 -6.94 2.76 13.12
C ASN A 67 -5.77 1.79 13.33
N GLU A 68 -5.65 1.24 14.54
CA GLU A 68 -4.53 0.37 14.91
C GLU A 68 -4.57 -0.96 14.17
N GLY A 69 -5.77 -1.50 13.92
CA GLY A 69 -5.96 -2.76 13.20
C GLY A 69 -5.51 -2.65 11.75
N GLU A 70 -5.92 -1.59 11.05
CA GLU A 70 -5.49 -1.32 9.68
C GLU A 70 -3.99 -1.03 9.57
N ALA A 71 -3.41 -0.35 10.56
CA ALA A 71 -1.96 -0.17 10.65
C ALA A 71 -1.24 -1.53 10.75
N ALA A 72 -1.72 -2.40 11.64
CA ALA A 72 -1.13 -3.73 11.84
C ALA A 72 -1.24 -4.60 10.57
N VAL A 73 -2.39 -4.57 9.87
CA VAL A 73 -2.59 -5.26 8.59
C VAL A 73 -1.61 -4.76 7.53
N SER A 74 -1.45 -3.43 7.41
CA SER A 74 -0.54 -2.81 6.44
C SER A 74 0.92 -3.22 6.70
N ILE A 75 1.36 -3.20 7.96
CA ILE A 75 2.70 -3.65 8.37
C ILE A 75 2.89 -5.14 8.10
N ALA A 76 1.90 -5.97 8.43
CA ALA A 76 1.97 -7.42 8.21
C ALA A 76 2.10 -7.73 6.71
N HIS A 77 1.33 -7.07 5.85
CA HIS A 77 1.45 -7.24 4.41
C HIS A 77 2.82 -6.79 3.88
N ALA A 78 3.33 -5.65 4.34
CA ALA A 78 4.64 -5.19 3.94
C ALA A 78 5.77 -6.15 4.38
N LYS A 79 5.66 -6.76 5.56
CA LYS A 79 6.58 -7.81 6.01
C LYS A 79 6.56 -9.03 5.09
N LEU A 80 5.38 -9.47 4.62
CA LEU A 80 5.28 -10.57 3.65
C LEU A 80 5.97 -10.24 2.31
N LEU A 81 5.91 -8.98 1.87
CA LEU A 81 6.64 -8.52 0.68
C LEU A 81 8.16 -8.56 0.90
N ILE A 82 8.63 -8.11 2.08
CA ILE A 82 10.04 -8.17 2.46
C ILE A 82 10.53 -9.61 2.55
N GLU A 83 9.76 -10.50 3.16
CA GLU A 83 10.06 -11.94 3.23
C GLU A 83 10.09 -12.59 1.85
N SER A 84 9.34 -12.03 0.89
CA SER A 84 9.36 -12.42 -0.52
C SER A 84 10.54 -11.82 -1.30
N GLY A 85 11.37 -10.96 -0.69
CA GLY A 85 12.57 -10.39 -1.30
C GLY A 85 12.46 -8.91 -1.72
N VAL A 86 11.31 -8.26 -1.52
CA VAL A 86 11.17 -6.84 -1.85
C VAL A 86 11.95 -6.00 -0.85
N HIS A 87 12.83 -5.10 -1.31
CA HIS A 87 13.54 -4.21 -0.39
C HIS A 87 12.57 -3.25 0.30
N ALA A 88 12.72 -3.07 1.61
CA ALA A 88 11.88 -2.15 2.38
C ALA A 88 11.94 -0.70 1.86
N SER A 89 13.05 -0.30 1.22
CA SER A 89 13.19 1.02 0.58
C SER A 89 12.28 1.24 -0.63
N ASP A 90 11.78 0.15 -1.23
CA ASP A 90 10.90 0.16 -2.41
C ASP A 90 9.42 0.08 -2.02
N ILE A 91 9.12 -0.05 -0.72
CA ILE A 91 7.78 -0.09 -0.16
C ILE A 91 7.44 1.28 0.45
N GLY A 92 6.26 1.79 0.13
CA GLY A 92 5.67 2.97 0.78
C GLY A 92 4.31 2.63 1.37
N ILE A 93 4.07 3.03 2.62
CA ILE A 93 2.74 3.03 3.24
C ILE A 93 2.23 4.47 3.23
N ILE A 94 1.01 4.69 2.74
CA ILE A 94 0.40 6.01 2.65
C ILE A 94 -0.92 6.02 3.40
N THR A 95 -1.22 7.13 4.05
CA THR A 95 -2.46 7.37 4.77
C THR A 95 -2.83 8.85 4.70
N PRO A 96 -4.12 9.21 4.62
CA PRO A 96 -4.54 10.62 4.57
C PRO A 96 -4.46 11.33 5.92
N TYR A 97 -4.27 10.62 7.03
CA TYR A 97 -4.35 11.20 8.37
C TYR A 97 -3.01 11.22 9.10
N ALA A 98 -2.68 12.37 9.70
CA ALA A 98 -1.43 12.55 10.45
C ALA A 98 -1.37 11.64 11.68
N ALA A 99 -2.47 11.46 12.41
CA ALA A 99 -2.58 10.55 13.54
C ALA A 99 -2.20 9.10 13.15
N GLN A 100 -2.56 8.62 11.96
CA GLN A 100 -2.19 7.28 11.50
C GLN A 100 -0.67 7.15 11.25
N VAL A 101 0.02 8.25 10.93
CA VAL A 101 1.48 8.28 10.74
C VAL A 101 2.22 8.35 12.08
N PHE A 102 1.65 9.05 13.06
CA PHE A 102 2.33 9.42 14.30
C PHE A 102 1.85 8.69 15.55
N GLY A 103 0.73 7.97 15.47
CA GLY A 103 0.11 7.25 16.57
C GLY A 103 0.77 5.89 16.89
N PRO A 104 0.04 4.76 16.87
CA PRO A 104 0.22 3.71 17.87
C PRO A 104 1.22 2.59 17.52
N LEU A 105 1.91 2.67 16.40
CA LEU A 105 2.94 1.69 16.05
C LEU A 105 4.17 2.45 15.57
N ASP A 106 5.36 1.98 15.92
CA ASP A 106 6.63 2.43 15.36
C ASP A 106 6.72 2.00 13.87
N ILE A 107 5.74 2.41 13.05
CA ILE A 107 5.65 2.16 11.61
C ILE A 107 6.86 2.81 10.90
N ARG A 108 7.46 3.82 11.54
CA ARG A 108 8.66 4.54 11.08
C ARG A 108 9.90 3.64 11.04
N SER A 109 9.93 2.54 11.81
CA SER A 109 11.10 1.65 11.89
C SER A 109 11.29 0.75 10.67
N VAL A 110 10.29 0.62 9.77
CA VAL A 110 10.36 -0.33 8.64
C VAL A 110 10.15 0.34 7.27
N ILE A 111 9.36 1.41 7.16
CA ILE A 111 8.86 1.91 5.86
C ILE A 111 8.83 3.45 5.81
N LYS A 112 9.08 4.02 4.63
CA LYS A 112 8.79 5.44 4.37
C LYS A 112 7.29 5.66 4.34
N ILE A 113 6.75 6.24 5.42
CA ILE A 113 5.37 6.68 5.47
C ILE A 113 5.27 8.07 4.84
N ILE A 114 4.34 8.25 3.91
CA ILE A 114 4.06 9.57 3.31
C ILE A 114 2.66 10.00 3.77
N ALA A 115 2.59 11.08 4.55
CA ALA A 115 1.36 11.83 4.81
C ALA A 115 1.14 12.83 3.66
N LYS A 116 -0.13 13.07 3.28
CA LYS A 116 -0.51 14.15 2.37
C LYS A 116 -1.05 15.35 3.12
#